data_AF-A0A1V5LM50-F1
#
_entry.id   AF-A0A1V5LM50-F1
#
_cell.length_a   1.000
_cell.length_b   1.000
_cell.length_c   1.000
_cell.angle_alpha   90.00
_cell.angle_beta   90.00
_cell.angle_gamma   90.00
#
_symmetry.space_group_name_H-M   'P 1'
#
loop_
_entity.id
_entity.type
_entity.pdbx_description
1 polymer ?
#
loop_
_entity_poly.entity_id
_entity_poly.type
_entity_poly.pdbx_seq_one_letter_code
_entity_poly.pdbx_strand_id
1 'polypeptide(L)'
;MNIGEYSATLSLASGGSLALVLDASESAEQAQAEISTLVTGVLTALPARVACRLFFLGNAMPYSPGDFPLKAAGWFRENRGRGSILAPVAAVLDSQPEMPVVIIGAGPIFDLEDWADTPLLARTTLVAMGQSLQGEMAYALEIERPSPNDLFQRVHDPVATVRIGGDGFMPLGWDNAGYRLSQLAGAFQLTSERLDEFGTMLHFLAAPGGCVKAVATLASGQSRDIVLEPQLAPTERFDWQGSLTAAEMNIFQAALRHEDFACPSCGGRHRWDVLTCTEGAALLGTPVYPSLKAQPGQFALFQPGQGTVRFRVTASDVFTLELGRVVVREGQRGTMYAYQPMSARWTASGLLQPYQPVEGGGYVVLL
;
A
#
# COMPACT_ATOMS: atom_id res chain seq x y z
N MET A 1 -11.86 -8.81 25.35
CA MET A 1 -11.67 -7.41 24.92
C MET A 1 -12.58 -7.18 23.73
N ASN A 2 -13.29 -6.05 23.70
CA ASN A 2 -14.25 -5.74 22.64
C ASN A 2 -13.50 -5.15 21.45
N ILE A 3 -13.84 -5.57 20.24
CA ILE A 3 -13.25 -5.02 19.02
C ILE A 3 -13.63 -3.54 18.84
N GLY A 4 -12.74 -2.73 18.30
CA GLY A 4 -12.97 -1.31 17.98
C GLY A 4 -12.91 -1.05 16.49
N GLU A 5 -13.49 0.08 16.07
CA GLU A 5 -13.46 0.56 14.68
C GLU A 5 -12.48 1.73 14.56
N TYR A 6 -11.62 1.64 13.55
CA TYR A 6 -10.49 2.54 13.36
C TYR A 6 -10.34 2.95 11.90
N SER A 7 -9.65 4.08 11.71
CA SER A 7 -9.14 4.52 10.43
C SER A 7 -7.63 4.72 10.51
N ALA A 8 -6.92 4.46 9.42
CA ALA A 8 -5.51 4.79 9.30
C ALA A 8 -5.17 5.12 7.85
N THR A 9 -4.13 5.94 7.66
CA THR A 9 -3.60 6.22 6.33
C THR A 9 -2.25 5.54 6.20
N LEU A 10 -2.13 4.66 5.21
CA LEU A 10 -0.84 4.19 4.74
C LEU A 10 -0.31 5.21 3.73
N SER A 11 0.82 5.83 4.05
CA SER A 11 1.58 6.63 3.09
C SER A 11 2.93 5.96 2.87
N LEU A 12 3.21 5.61 1.62
CA LEU A 12 4.51 5.17 1.17
C LEU A 12 5.03 6.24 0.23
N ALA A 13 6.21 6.79 0.52
CA ALA A 13 6.83 7.79 -0.33
C ALA A 13 7.00 7.21 -1.75
N SER A 14 6.21 7.71 -2.69
CA SER A 14 6.16 7.24 -4.08
C SER A 14 7.34 7.74 -4.93
N GLY A 15 8.12 8.70 -4.41
CA GLY A 15 9.38 9.16 -4.98
C GLY A 15 10.54 8.83 -4.05
N GLY A 16 11.35 7.85 -4.42
CA GLY A 16 12.66 7.64 -3.80
C GLY A 16 13.58 8.84 -4.08
N SER A 17 14.60 9.01 -3.26
CA SER A 17 15.71 9.90 -3.57
C SER A 17 17.01 9.09 -3.58
N LEU A 18 18.04 9.58 -4.27
CA LEU A 18 19.35 8.94 -4.33
C LEU A 18 20.43 10.02 -4.40
N ALA A 19 21.49 9.87 -3.60
CA ALA A 19 22.69 10.66 -3.74
C ALA A 19 23.79 9.82 -4.41
N LEU A 20 24.30 10.29 -5.55
CA LEU A 20 25.50 9.77 -6.19
C LEU A 20 26.65 10.74 -5.89
N VAL A 21 27.71 10.24 -5.27
CA VAL A 21 28.90 11.01 -4.89
C VAL A 21 30.10 10.46 -5.66
N LEU A 22 30.76 11.30 -6.44
CA LEU A 22 31.81 10.87 -7.36
C LEU A 22 33.18 11.30 -6.86
N ASP A 23 34.17 10.42 -6.98
CA ASP A 23 35.55 10.76 -6.74
C ASP A 23 36.20 11.37 -7.99
N ALA A 24 36.65 12.63 -7.89
CA ALA A 24 37.42 13.33 -8.92
C ALA A 24 38.89 13.58 -8.50
N SER A 25 39.35 12.92 -7.43
CA SER A 25 40.73 12.97 -6.96
C SER A 25 41.72 12.44 -8.01
N GLU A 26 43.00 12.70 -7.77
CA GLU A 26 44.09 12.20 -8.61
C GLU A 26 44.15 10.66 -8.60
N SER A 27 43.85 10.01 -7.46
CA SER A 27 43.76 8.54 -7.38
C SER A 27 42.69 7.97 -8.29
N ALA A 28 41.59 8.70 -8.51
CA ALA A 28 40.51 8.27 -9.37
C ALA A 28 40.73 8.60 -10.86
N GLU A 29 41.79 9.33 -11.24
CA GLU A 29 41.97 9.86 -12.61
C GLU A 29 41.89 8.75 -13.68
N GLN A 30 42.52 7.60 -13.44
CA GLN A 30 42.51 6.48 -14.37
C GLN A 30 41.13 5.82 -14.51
N ALA A 31 40.29 5.92 -13.48
CA ALA A 31 38.95 5.33 -13.45
C ALA A 31 37.84 6.29 -13.89
N GLN A 32 38.12 7.58 -14.14
CA GLN A 32 37.08 8.59 -14.42
C GLN A 32 36.17 8.24 -15.60
N ALA A 33 36.72 7.61 -16.64
CA ALA A 33 35.93 7.14 -17.79
C ALA A 33 34.93 6.06 -17.36
N GLU A 34 35.37 5.07 -16.59
CA GLU A 34 34.53 3.98 -16.09
C GLU A 34 33.47 4.50 -15.11
N ILE A 35 33.86 5.41 -14.20
CA ILE A 35 32.93 6.09 -13.28
C ILE A 35 31.85 6.83 -14.09
N SER A 36 32.25 7.60 -15.11
CA SER A 36 31.32 8.34 -15.96
C SER A 36 30.34 7.42 -16.69
N THR A 37 30.83 6.30 -17.23
CA THR A 37 29.99 5.29 -17.88
C THR A 37 29.01 4.65 -16.89
N LEU A 38 29.47 4.26 -15.70
CA LEU A 38 28.63 3.67 -14.67
C LEU A 38 27.52 4.62 -14.24
N VAL A 39 27.87 5.86 -13.90
CA VAL A 39 26.91 6.91 -13.47
C VAL A 39 25.89 7.19 -14.57
N THR A 40 26.33 7.34 -15.83
CA THR A 40 25.41 7.56 -16.95
C THR A 40 24.43 6.40 -17.11
N GLY A 41 24.91 5.16 -16.99
CA GLY A 41 24.07 3.96 -17.04
C GLY A 41 23.04 3.91 -15.92
N VAL A 42 23.44 4.22 -14.68
CA VAL A 42 22.55 4.27 -13.52
C VAL A 42 21.50 5.37 -13.69
N LEU A 43 21.91 6.60 -14.05
CA LEU A 43 21.01 7.72 -14.27
C LEU A 43 19.99 7.45 -15.38
N THR A 44 20.38 6.71 -16.42
CA THR A 44 19.48 6.30 -17.50
C THR A 44 18.48 5.23 -17.05
N ALA A 45 18.89 4.35 -16.13
CA ALA A 45 18.03 3.28 -15.60
C ALA A 45 17.06 3.76 -14.51
N LEU A 46 17.37 4.88 -13.82
CA LEU A 46 16.51 5.44 -12.77
C LEU A 46 15.15 5.88 -13.33
N PRO A 47 14.03 5.48 -12.70
CA PRO A 47 12.72 6.02 -13.03
C PRO A 47 12.68 7.55 -12.85
N ALA A 48 11.98 8.27 -13.73
CA ALA A 48 11.89 9.74 -13.68
C ALA A 48 11.34 10.31 -12.35
N ARG A 49 10.63 9.50 -11.57
CA ARG A 49 10.11 9.84 -10.24
C ARG A 49 11.16 9.80 -9.12
N VAL A 50 12.33 9.20 -9.37
CA VAL A 50 13.41 9.11 -8.37
C VAL A 50 14.25 10.37 -8.46
N ALA A 51 14.21 11.17 -7.39
CA ALA A 51 15.02 12.38 -7.31
C ALA A 51 16.48 12.02 -7.07
N CYS A 52 17.33 12.14 -8.10
CA CYS A 52 18.77 11.95 -7.95
C CYS A 52 19.47 13.29 -7.66
N ARG A 53 20.46 13.28 -6.77
CA ARG A 53 21.41 14.37 -6.57
C ARG A 53 22.81 13.86 -6.85
N LEU A 54 23.61 14.66 -7.58
CA LEU A 54 24.98 14.33 -7.90
C LEU A 54 25.92 15.24 -7.12
N PHE A 55 26.97 14.67 -6.54
CA PHE A 55 28.01 15.39 -5.81
C PHE A 55 29.39 14.89 -6.23
N PHE A 56 30.42 15.63 -5.84
CA PHE A 56 31.80 15.16 -5.88
C PHE A 56 32.38 15.17 -4.47
N LEU A 57 33.26 14.22 -4.16
CA LEU A 57 34.04 14.26 -2.92
C LEU A 57 34.78 15.60 -2.81
N GLY A 58 34.80 16.17 -1.61
CA GLY A 58 35.35 17.50 -1.35
C GLY A 58 34.46 18.68 -1.80
N ASN A 59 33.23 18.43 -2.30
CA ASN A 59 32.34 19.50 -2.78
C ASN A 59 30.89 19.32 -2.34
N ALA A 60 30.41 20.21 -1.47
CA ALA A 60 29.03 20.23 -0.99
C ALA A 60 28.00 20.66 -2.07
N MET A 61 28.45 21.27 -3.17
CA MET A 61 27.54 21.81 -4.20
C MET A 61 26.96 20.68 -5.05
N PRO A 62 25.62 20.54 -5.14
CA PRO A 62 25.01 19.53 -5.98
C PRO A 62 25.11 19.92 -7.46
N TYR A 63 25.28 18.90 -8.29
CA TYR A 63 25.27 18.96 -9.75
C TYR A 63 23.96 18.36 -10.30
N SER A 64 23.50 18.87 -11.43
CA SER A 64 22.28 18.39 -12.09
C SER A 64 22.52 17.03 -12.76
N PRO A 65 21.83 15.95 -12.37
CA PRO A 65 22.03 14.64 -13.03
C PRO A 65 21.74 14.64 -14.53
N GLY A 66 20.76 15.44 -14.98
CA GLY A 66 20.40 15.54 -16.40
C GLY A 66 21.48 16.17 -17.28
N ASP A 67 22.35 17.00 -16.69
CA ASP A 67 23.46 17.65 -17.39
C ASP A 67 24.72 16.77 -17.44
N PHE A 68 24.79 15.71 -16.62
CA PHE A 68 26.00 14.89 -16.46
C PHE A 68 26.52 14.31 -17.78
N PRO A 69 25.68 13.71 -18.67
CA PRO A 69 26.18 13.14 -19.92
C PRO A 69 26.92 14.13 -20.82
N LEU A 70 26.61 15.43 -20.68
CA LEU A 70 27.21 16.50 -21.49
C LEU A 70 28.35 17.22 -20.78
N LYS A 71 28.30 17.31 -19.44
CA LYS A 71 29.22 18.14 -18.64
C LYS A 71 30.23 17.35 -17.79
N ALA A 72 30.14 16.02 -17.73
CA ALA A 72 30.96 15.18 -16.86
C ALA A 72 32.46 15.55 -16.91
N ALA A 73 33.07 15.57 -18.10
CA ALA A 73 34.50 15.88 -18.26
C ALA A 73 34.89 17.30 -17.78
N GLY A 74 33.96 18.26 -17.83
CA GLY A 74 34.15 19.59 -17.25
C GLY A 74 34.13 19.53 -15.73
N TRP A 75 33.14 18.85 -15.15
CA TRP A 75 32.98 18.74 -13.71
C TRP A 75 34.08 17.93 -13.02
N PHE A 76 34.57 16.85 -13.64
CA PHE A 76 35.76 16.14 -13.13
C PHE A 76 36.99 17.04 -13.08
N ARG A 77 37.18 17.92 -14.08
CA ARG A 77 38.28 18.90 -14.06
C ARG A 77 38.10 19.97 -13.00
N GLU A 78 36.88 20.45 -12.79
CA GLU A 78 36.54 21.47 -11.78
C GLU A 78 36.73 20.96 -10.34
N ASN A 79 36.48 19.67 -10.12
CA ASN A 79 36.62 19.03 -8.81
C ASN A 79 37.98 18.36 -8.60
N ARG A 80 38.87 18.44 -9.59
CA ARG A 80 40.24 17.94 -9.48
C ARG A 80 40.99 18.67 -8.35
N GLY A 81 41.69 17.92 -7.50
CA GLY A 81 42.51 18.45 -6.41
C GLY A 81 41.77 18.74 -5.10
N ARG A 82 40.47 18.44 -4.98
CA ARG A 82 39.70 18.63 -3.73
C ARG A 82 39.91 17.52 -2.68
N GLY A 83 40.65 16.47 -3.03
CA GLY A 83 40.88 15.30 -2.18
C GLY A 83 39.64 14.39 -2.05
N SER A 84 39.87 13.12 -1.72
CA SER A 84 38.80 12.15 -1.47
C SER A 84 38.26 12.33 -0.04
N ILE A 85 37.48 13.39 0.17
CA ILE A 85 36.93 13.79 1.48
C ILE A 85 35.39 13.79 1.43
N LEU A 86 34.75 13.09 2.35
CA LEU A 86 33.30 12.94 2.45
C LEU A 86 32.63 14.11 3.19
N ALA A 87 33.31 14.71 4.18
CA ALA A 87 32.73 15.68 5.11
C ALA A 87 31.91 16.81 4.46
N PRO A 88 32.36 17.48 3.37
CA PRO A 88 31.56 18.52 2.73
C PRO A 88 30.20 18.02 2.21
N VAL A 89 30.16 16.81 1.66
CA VAL A 89 28.94 16.20 1.14
C VAL A 89 28.09 15.66 2.29
N ALA A 90 28.72 15.05 3.30
CA ALA A 90 28.03 14.53 4.47
C ALA A 90 27.22 15.60 5.21
N ALA A 91 27.77 16.81 5.37
CA ALA A 91 27.04 17.92 5.99
C ALA A 91 25.71 18.26 5.29
N VAL A 92 25.60 18.03 3.98
CA VAL A 92 24.35 18.23 3.22
C VAL A 92 23.43 17.02 3.34
N LEU A 93 23.98 15.81 3.28
CA LEU A 93 23.22 14.55 3.28
C LEU A 93 22.71 14.14 4.67
N ASP A 94 23.32 14.60 5.74
CA ASP A 94 22.91 14.34 7.13
C ASP A 94 21.50 14.87 7.42
N SER A 95 21.13 16.00 6.78
CA SER A 95 19.77 16.57 6.85
C SER A 95 18.69 15.74 6.14
N GLN A 96 19.04 14.66 5.45
CA GLN A 96 18.14 13.87 4.63
C GLN A 96 18.27 12.37 4.94
N PRO A 97 17.87 11.90 6.15
CA PRO A 97 18.20 10.57 6.70
C PRO A 97 17.64 9.36 5.93
N GLU A 98 16.64 9.55 5.08
CA GLU A 98 16.02 8.47 4.29
C GLU A 98 16.63 8.30 2.88
N MET A 99 17.54 9.18 2.44
CA MET A 99 18.15 9.10 1.10
C MET A 99 19.36 8.15 1.07
N PRO A 100 19.32 7.04 0.31
CA PRO A 100 20.49 6.20 0.07
C PRO A 100 21.63 6.99 -0.57
N VAL A 101 22.86 6.65 -0.20
CA VAL A 101 24.07 7.30 -0.69
C VAL A 101 24.95 6.27 -1.38
N VAL A 102 25.46 6.61 -2.55
CA VAL A 102 26.40 5.80 -3.31
C VAL A 102 27.64 6.62 -3.57
N ILE A 103 28.79 6.16 -3.10
CA ILE A 103 30.07 6.81 -3.37
C ILE A 103 30.83 5.96 -4.38
N ILE A 104 31.22 6.56 -5.50
CA ILE A 104 31.89 5.88 -6.61
C ILE A 104 33.27 6.51 -6.82
N GLY A 105 34.34 5.72 -6.69
CA GLY A 105 35.70 6.22 -6.84
C GLY A 105 36.72 5.11 -7.03
N ALA A 106 38.01 5.44 -6.96
CA ALA A 106 39.10 4.47 -7.12
C ALA A 106 40.30 4.81 -6.24
N GLY A 107 40.08 4.91 -4.94
CA GLY A 107 41.09 5.20 -3.93
C GLY A 107 40.46 5.52 -2.57
N PRO A 108 41.23 5.46 -1.48
CA PRO A 108 40.70 5.63 -0.13
C PRO A 108 40.08 7.01 0.08
N ILE A 109 38.95 7.04 0.78
CA ILE A 109 38.32 8.24 1.31
C ILE A 109 38.95 8.53 2.67
N PHE A 110 39.65 9.66 2.79
CA PHE A 110 40.57 9.86 3.91
C PHE A 110 39.90 10.12 5.26
N ASP A 111 38.67 10.63 5.25
CA ASP A 111 37.89 10.93 6.45
C ASP A 111 36.78 9.90 6.69
N LEU A 112 36.78 8.76 5.98
CA LEU A 112 35.70 7.77 6.08
C LEU A 112 35.53 7.21 7.51
N GLU A 113 36.65 7.06 8.23
CA GLU A 113 36.67 6.57 9.61
C GLU A 113 35.94 7.50 10.59
N ASP A 114 35.94 8.81 10.32
CA ASP A 114 35.21 9.79 11.13
C ASP A 114 33.69 9.57 11.07
N TRP A 115 33.23 8.79 10.09
CA TRP A 115 31.82 8.48 9.84
C TRP A 115 31.43 7.04 10.22
N ALA A 116 32.37 6.24 10.76
CA ALA A 116 32.26 4.79 10.93
C ALA A 116 31.01 4.31 11.72
N ASP A 117 30.41 5.16 12.55
CA ASP A 117 29.23 4.85 13.37
C ASP A 117 28.06 5.81 13.13
N THR A 118 28.05 6.50 11.99
CA THR A 118 27.00 7.49 11.68
C THR A 118 25.85 6.85 10.88
N PRO A 119 24.60 7.33 11.06
CA PRO A 119 23.48 6.91 10.20
C PRO A 119 23.73 7.15 8.71
N LEU A 120 24.58 8.13 8.36
CA LEU A 120 25.00 8.39 6.99
C LEU A 120 25.79 7.22 6.40
N LEU A 121 26.80 6.72 7.11
CA LEU A 121 27.62 5.63 6.58
C LEU A 121 26.87 4.30 6.57
N ALA A 122 26.01 4.05 7.56
CA ALA A 122 25.18 2.85 7.64
C ALA A 122 24.28 2.61 6.41
N ARG A 123 23.92 3.68 5.70
CA ARG A 123 23.12 3.65 4.45
C ARG A 123 23.93 3.97 3.19
N THR A 124 25.25 4.05 3.30
CA THR A 124 26.15 4.32 2.18
C THR A 124 26.62 3.02 1.54
N THR A 125 26.53 2.94 0.21
CA THR A 125 27.19 1.91 -0.59
C THR A 125 28.44 2.50 -1.23
N LEU A 126 29.58 1.86 -1.01
CA LEU A 126 30.86 2.20 -1.65
C LEU A 126 31.01 1.39 -2.95
N VAL A 127 31.44 2.05 -4.02
CA VAL A 127 31.66 1.44 -5.33
C VAL A 127 33.10 1.69 -5.75
N ALA A 128 33.92 0.65 -5.61
CA ALA A 128 35.33 0.68 -5.95
C ALA A 128 35.54 0.38 -7.45
N MET A 129 36.08 1.35 -8.17
CA MET A 129 36.46 1.26 -9.58
C MET A 129 37.97 0.97 -9.73
N GLY A 130 38.52 0.12 -8.87
CA GLY A 130 39.95 -0.19 -8.83
C GLY A 130 40.40 -0.43 -7.41
N GLN A 131 41.00 0.58 -6.78
CA GLN A 131 41.36 0.51 -5.36
C GLN A 131 40.14 0.71 -4.46
N SER A 132 40.17 0.07 -3.29
CA SER A 132 39.13 0.22 -2.25
C SER A 132 39.00 1.68 -1.78
N LEU A 133 37.77 2.11 -1.55
CA LEU A 133 37.40 3.41 -0.98
C LEU A 133 37.60 3.47 0.54
N GLN A 134 37.69 2.32 1.20
CA GLN A 134 37.83 2.21 2.66
C GLN A 134 39.22 1.71 3.10
N GLY A 135 40.11 1.44 2.15
CA GLY A 135 41.47 0.98 2.42
C GLY A 135 41.49 -0.44 2.97
N GLU A 136 42.22 -0.66 4.07
CA GLU A 136 42.33 -1.98 4.71
C GLU A 136 41.18 -2.26 5.69
N MET A 137 40.38 -1.25 6.03
CA MET A 137 39.32 -1.33 7.03
C MET A 137 37.96 -1.47 6.34
N ALA A 138 37.05 -2.26 6.93
CA ALA A 138 35.70 -2.45 6.43
C ALA A 138 34.72 -1.60 7.25
N TYR A 139 34.47 -0.37 6.81
CA TYR A 139 33.54 0.56 7.46
C TYR A 139 32.12 0.49 6.87
N ALA A 140 32.01 0.21 5.57
CA ALA A 140 30.74 0.19 4.87
C ALA A 140 30.68 -0.93 3.85
N LEU A 141 29.49 -1.09 3.28
CA LEU A 141 29.24 -2.05 2.22
C LEU A 141 29.91 -1.60 0.93
N GLU A 142 31.01 -2.26 0.55
CA GLU A 142 31.74 -1.99 -0.67
C GLU A 142 31.46 -3.05 -1.74
N ILE A 143 31.31 -2.60 -2.99
CA ILE A 143 31.19 -3.44 -4.18
C ILE A 143 32.20 -3.02 -5.24
N GLU A 144 32.81 -4.02 -5.88
CA GLU A 144 33.81 -3.80 -6.91
C GLU A 144 33.16 -3.81 -8.29
N ARG A 145 33.36 -2.74 -9.05
CA ARG A 145 33.04 -2.63 -10.49
C ARG A 145 31.70 -3.26 -10.91
N PRO A 146 30.57 -2.89 -10.27
CA PRO A 146 29.27 -3.42 -10.63
C PRO A 146 28.87 -2.97 -12.04
N SER A 147 27.99 -3.72 -12.71
CA SER A 147 27.32 -3.18 -13.89
C SER A 147 26.34 -2.07 -13.48
N PRO A 148 25.96 -1.15 -14.40
CA PRO A 148 24.96 -0.15 -14.10
C PRO A 148 23.63 -0.73 -13.62
N ASN A 149 23.24 -1.89 -14.15
CA ASN A 149 22.01 -2.57 -13.75
C ASN A 149 22.12 -3.17 -12.34
N ASP A 150 23.26 -3.76 -11.98
CA ASP A 150 23.48 -4.32 -10.64
C ASP A 150 23.47 -3.21 -9.58
N LEU A 151 24.14 -2.09 -9.87
CA LEU A 151 24.14 -0.94 -8.98
C LEU A 151 22.73 -0.34 -8.88
N PHE A 152 22.03 -0.17 -10.00
CA PHE A 152 20.65 0.30 -10.03
C PHE A 152 19.72 -0.57 -9.15
N GLN A 153 19.73 -1.88 -9.33
CA GLN A 153 18.89 -2.80 -8.55
C GLN A 153 19.18 -2.73 -7.05
N ARG A 154 20.44 -2.45 -6.68
CA ARG A 154 20.85 -2.35 -5.29
C ARG A 154 20.46 -1.03 -4.62
N VAL A 155 20.50 0.06 -5.36
CA VAL A 155 20.27 1.42 -4.82
C VAL A 155 18.82 1.86 -4.99
N HIS A 156 18.13 1.28 -5.97
CA HIS A 156 16.71 1.45 -6.21
C HIS A 156 16.02 0.11 -5.96
N ASP A 157 15.61 -0.07 -4.70
CA ASP A 157 14.86 -1.23 -4.24
C ASP A 157 13.41 -0.82 -3.93
N PRO A 158 12.56 -0.67 -4.96
CA PRO A 158 11.22 -0.14 -4.78
C PRO A 158 10.36 -1.13 -4.00
N VAL A 159 9.32 -0.62 -3.34
CA VAL A 159 8.27 -1.48 -2.79
C VAL A 159 7.65 -2.28 -3.92
N ALA A 160 7.68 -3.60 -3.82
CA ALA A 160 7.09 -4.52 -4.77
C ALA A 160 5.69 -4.93 -4.34
N THR A 161 5.50 -5.17 -3.04
CA THR A 161 4.19 -5.50 -2.46
C THR A 161 4.03 -4.90 -1.08
N VAL A 162 2.79 -4.65 -0.68
CA VAL A 162 2.40 -4.28 0.67
C VAL A 162 1.33 -5.24 1.15
N ARG A 163 1.50 -5.69 2.38
CA ARG A 163 0.50 -6.45 3.11
C ARG A 163 0.10 -5.71 4.37
N ILE A 164 -1.20 -5.54 4.58
CA ILE A 164 -1.76 -4.92 5.79
C ILE A 164 -2.54 -5.99 6.54
N GLY A 165 -2.26 -6.15 7.83
CA GLY A 165 -2.93 -7.12 8.67
C GLY A 165 -2.53 -7.00 10.13
N GLY A 166 -2.99 -7.95 10.94
CA GLY A 166 -2.69 -7.98 12.37
C GLY A 166 -3.79 -8.68 13.15
N ASP A 167 -3.61 -8.75 14.46
CA ASP A 167 -4.54 -9.40 15.36
C ASP A 167 -5.90 -8.71 15.34
N GLY A 168 -6.94 -9.49 15.02
CA GLY A 168 -8.31 -9.01 14.87
C GLY A 168 -8.56 -8.07 13.70
N PHE A 169 -7.60 -7.86 12.80
CA PHE A 169 -7.77 -7.00 11.63
C PHE A 169 -8.92 -7.50 10.74
N MET A 170 -9.85 -6.59 10.43
CA MET A 170 -10.90 -6.80 9.42
C MET A 170 -11.10 -5.50 8.66
N PRO A 171 -10.72 -5.43 7.37
CA PRO A 171 -10.89 -4.22 6.59
C PRO A 171 -12.37 -4.03 6.26
N LEU A 172 -12.91 -2.86 6.60
CA LEU A 172 -14.28 -2.44 6.29
C LEU A 172 -14.35 -1.62 5.01
N GLY A 173 -13.26 -0.94 4.63
CA GLY A 173 -13.17 -0.18 3.39
C GLY A 173 -11.77 0.37 3.16
N TRP A 174 -11.43 0.60 1.89
CA TRP A 174 -10.18 1.22 1.48
C TRP A 174 -10.35 1.92 0.13
N ASP A 175 -9.57 2.96 -0.13
CA ASP A 175 -9.68 3.81 -1.32
C ASP A 175 -8.78 3.37 -2.49
N ASN A 176 -7.81 2.48 -2.25
CA ASN A 176 -6.89 2.01 -3.29
C ASN A 176 -7.35 0.66 -3.86
N ALA A 177 -7.94 0.73 -5.06
CA ALA A 177 -8.48 -0.42 -5.77
C ALA A 177 -7.44 -1.47 -6.18
N GLY A 178 -6.14 -1.27 -5.96
CA GLY A 178 -5.13 -2.32 -6.17
C GLY A 178 -4.93 -3.24 -4.98
N TYR A 179 -5.58 -3.00 -3.84
CA TYR A 179 -5.59 -3.97 -2.75
C TYR A 179 -6.69 -5.02 -2.93
N ARG A 180 -6.39 -6.25 -2.52
CA ARG A 180 -7.35 -7.34 -2.38
C ARG A 180 -7.41 -7.85 -0.96
N LEU A 181 -8.63 -8.13 -0.53
CA LEU A 181 -8.88 -8.90 0.67
C LEU A 181 -8.52 -10.37 0.42
N SER A 182 -7.74 -10.94 1.33
CA SER A 182 -7.49 -12.37 1.39
C SER A 182 -7.55 -12.85 2.83
N GLN A 183 -7.79 -14.14 3.00
CA GLN A 183 -7.75 -14.80 4.30
C GLN A 183 -6.65 -15.86 4.29
N LEU A 184 -5.73 -15.78 5.24
CA LEU A 184 -4.65 -16.75 5.41
C LEU A 184 -4.60 -17.22 6.85
N ALA A 185 -4.72 -18.54 7.06
CA ALA A 185 -4.68 -19.16 8.40
C ALA A 185 -5.65 -18.53 9.43
N GLY A 186 -6.83 -18.07 8.97
CA GLY A 186 -7.86 -17.45 9.81
C GLY A 186 -7.62 -15.96 10.13
N ALA A 187 -6.58 -15.35 9.56
CA ALA A 187 -6.35 -13.91 9.62
C ALA A 187 -6.73 -13.26 8.28
N PHE A 188 -7.45 -12.15 8.34
CA PHE A 188 -7.71 -11.33 7.17
C PHE A 188 -6.53 -10.40 6.93
N GLN A 189 -6.24 -10.14 5.66
CA GLN A 189 -5.18 -9.24 5.25
C GLN A 189 -5.57 -8.55 3.94
N LEU A 190 -5.13 -7.31 3.76
CA LEU A 190 -5.11 -6.65 2.46
C LEU A 190 -3.74 -6.85 1.83
N THR A 191 -3.72 -7.27 0.57
CA THR A 191 -2.47 -7.43 -0.18
C THR A 191 -2.56 -6.60 -1.46
N SER A 192 -1.52 -5.83 -1.75
CA SER A 192 -1.43 -5.07 -3.00
C SER A 192 -1.19 -6.00 -4.19
N GLU A 193 -1.93 -5.82 -5.27
CA GLU A 193 -1.71 -6.47 -6.56
C GLU A 193 -1.10 -5.47 -7.55
N ARG A 194 0.23 -5.49 -7.71
CA ARG A 194 0.99 -4.72 -8.70
C ARG A 194 0.59 -3.24 -8.76
N LEU A 195 1.03 -2.48 -7.76
CA LEU A 195 0.73 -1.05 -7.64
C LEU A 195 1.95 -0.20 -7.95
N ASP A 196 1.74 0.87 -8.72
CA ASP A 196 2.70 1.99 -8.81
C ASP A 196 2.56 2.94 -7.60
N GLU A 197 1.42 2.93 -6.93
CA GLU A 197 1.10 3.72 -5.75
C GLU A 197 0.47 2.83 -4.66
N PHE A 198 1.17 2.71 -3.54
CA PHE A 198 0.75 1.84 -2.44
C PHE A 198 -0.03 2.58 -1.33
N GLY A 199 -0.13 3.91 -1.43
CA GLY A 199 -0.85 4.71 -0.45
C GLY A 199 -2.32 4.34 -0.41
N THR A 200 -2.92 4.32 0.79
CA THR A 200 -4.35 4.07 0.94
C THR A 200 -4.88 4.55 2.28
N MET A 201 -6.08 5.12 2.29
CA MET A 201 -6.89 5.31 3.49
C MET A 201 -7.68 4.03 3.78
N LEU A 202 -7.61 3.58 5.03
CA LEU A 202 -8.17 2.33 5.49
C LEU A 202 -9.20 2.59 6.59
N HIS A 203 -10.32 1.89 6.53
CA HIS A 203 -11.29 1.73 7.60
C HIS A 203 -11.32 0.27 8.00
N PHE A 204 -11.19 -0.05 9.28
CA PHE A 204 -11.05 -1.43 9.73
C PHE A 204 -11.50 -1.64 11.18
N LEU A 205 -11.84 -2.88 11.51
CA LEU A 205 -11.97 -3.34 12.88
C LEU A 205 -10.63 -3.92 13.37
N ALA A 206 -10.31 -3.70 14.63
CA ALA A 206 -9.15 -4.30 15.29
C ALA A 206 -9.37 -4.46 16.80
N ALA A 207 -8.59 -5.34 17.42
CA ALA A 207 -8.55 -5.42 18.88
C ALA A 207 -8.03 -4.08 19.48
N PRO A 208 -8.54 -3.62 20.63
CA PRO A 208 -7.97 -2.45 21.31
C PRO A 208 -6.51 -2.70 21.66
N GLY A 209 -5.63 -1.78 21.26
CA GLY A 209 -4.18 -1.97 21.38
C GLY A 209 -3.60 -3.04 20.45
N GLY A 210 -4.40 -3.54 19.50
CA GLY A 210 -3.96 -4.50 18.49
C GLY A 210 -2.93 -3.87 17.54
N CYS A 211 -1.90 -4.66 17.22
CA CYS A 211 -0.83 -4.26 16.31
C CYS A 211 -1.26 -4.47 14.85
N VAL A 212 -2.16 -3.61 14.34
CA VAL A 212 -2.36 -3.55 12.88
C VAL A 212 -1.10 -2.95 12.26
N LYS A 213 -0.49 -3.69 11.36
CA LYS A 213 0.77 -3.34 10.72
C LYS A 213 0.63 -3.43 9.21
N ALA A 214 1.34 -2.55 8.52
CA ALA A 214 1.66 -2.72 7.12
C ALA A 214 3.08 -3.28 7.01
N VAL A 215 3.29 -4.24 6.11
CA VAL A 215 4.61 -4.78 5.78
C VAL A 215 4.82 -4.55 4.30
N ALA A 216 5.80 -3.71 3.96
CA ALA A 216 6.25 -3.54 2.58
C ALA A 216 7.37 -4.55 2.30
N THR A 217 7.22 -5.33 1.23
CA THR A 217 8.29 -6.15 0.67
C THR A 217 8.86 -5.42 -0.53
N LEU A 218 10.17 -5.17 -0.49
CA LEU A 218 10.90 -4.51 -1.56
C LEU A 218 11.18 -5.50 -2.70
N ALA A 219 11.64 -5.01 -3.85
CA ALA A 219 11.97 -5.84 -5.01
C ALA A 219 13.11 -6.84 -4.74
N SER A 220 14.01 -6.51 -3.81
CA SER A 220 15.05 -7.42 -3.29
C SER A 220 14.52 -8.59 -2.46
N GLY A 221 13.25 -8.53 -2.03
CA GLY A 221 12.65 -9.44 -1.07
C GLY A 221 12.81 -9.01 0.39
N GLN A 222 13.55 -7.94 0.68
CA GLN A 222 13.63 -7.38 2.02
C GLN A 222 12.25 -6.88 2.48
N SER A 223 11.91 -7.11 3.75
CA SER A 223 10.67 -6.62 4.36
C SER A 223 10.93 -5.44 5.29
N ARG A 224 10.06 -4.43 5.23
CA ARG A 224 10.03 -3.27 6.13
C ARG A 224 8.68 -3.19 6.82
N ASP A 225 8.68 -3.20 8.14
CA ASP A 225 7.50 -2.87 8.94
C ASP A 225 7.19 -1.38 8.79
N ILE A 226 5.93 -1.06 8.52
CA ILE A 226 5.39 0.28 8.46
C ILE A 226 4.38 0.41 9.58
N VAL A 227 4.64 1.40 10.44
CA VAL A 227 3.73 1.73 11.55
C VAL A 227 2.52 2.42 10.95
N LEU A 228 1.35 1.82 11.15
CA LEU A 228 0.08 2.48 10.96
C LEU A 228 -0.29 3.15 12.29
N GLU A 229 -0.83 4.36 12.24
CA GLU A 229 -1.34 5.07 13.41
C GLU A 229 -2.87 4.99 13.39
N PRO A 230 -3.50 4.02 14.09
CA PRO A 230 -4.94 3.90 14.10
C PRO A 230 -5.56 5.06 14.87
N GLN A 231 -6.52 5.72 14.24
CA GLN A 231 -7.37 6.72 14.86
C GLN A 231 -8.77 6.13 15.00
N LEU A 232 -9.53 6.55 16.02
CA LEU A 232 -10.93 6.16 16.10
C LEU A 232 -11.63 6.57 14.81
N ALA A 233 -12.34 5.63 14.19
CA ALA A 233 -13.07 5.94 12.98
C ALA A 233 -14.04 7.09 13.26
N PRO A 234 -14.12 8.11 12.37
CA PRO A 234 -15.14 9.13 12.50
C PRO A 234 -16.50 8.43 12.51
N THR A 235 -17.41 8.87 13.38
CA THR A 235 -18.78 8.35 13.38
C THR A 235 -19.37 8.67 12.00
N GLU A 236 -19.43 7.66 11.12
CA GLU A 236 -19.90 7.87 9.76
C GLU A 236 -21.35 8.38 9.82
N ARG A 237 -21.58 9.56 9.25
CA ARG A 237 -22.93 9.96 8.88
C ARG A 237 -23.24 9.22 7.59
N PHE A 238 -24.06 8.19 7.70
CA PHE A 238 -24.48 7.43 6.54
C PHE A 238 -25.41 8.27 5.65
N ASP A 239 -24.97 8.54 4.43
CA ASP A 239 -25.83 9.11 3.41
C ASP A 239 -26.69 8.00 2.77
N TRP A 240 -27.99 8.09 3.01
CA TRP A 240 -28.96 7.20 2.37
C TRP A 240 -29.06 7.53 0.88
N GLN A 241 -28.91 6.51 0.02
CA GLN A 241 -28.95 6.68 -1.44
C GLN A 241 -30.37 6.85 -1.95
N GLY A 242 -31.36 6.33 -1.23
CA GLY A 242 -32.75 6.41 -1.63
C GLY A 242 -33.72 5.74 -0.67
N SER A 243 -34.94 5.55 -1.16
CA SER A 243 -36.01 4.82 -0.47
C SER A 243 -36.66 3.84 -1.44
N LEU A 244 -37.09 2.70 -0.91
CA LEU A 244 -37.84 1.71 -1.68
C LEU A 244 -39.16 2.31 -2.17
N THR A 245 -39.53 1.95 -3.40
CA THR A 245 -40.87 2.23 -3.93
C THR A 245 -41.93 1.40 -3.20
N ALA A 246 -43.22 1.74 -3.37
CA ALA A 246 -44.31 0.98 -2.75
C ALA A 246 -44.31 -0.51 -3.16
N ALA A 247 -43.98 -0.80 -4.43
CA ALA A 247 -43.88 -2.18 -4.91
C ALA A 247 -42.72 -2.93 -4.22
N GLU A 248 -41.56 -2.32 -4.11
CA GLU A 248 -40.40 -2.90 -3.43
C GLU A 248 -40.59 -3.04 -1.92
N MET A 249 -41.31 -2.10 -1.29
CA MET A 249 -41.71 -2.24 0.10
C MET A 249 -42.57 -3.47 0.32
N ASN A 250 -43.48 -3.81 -0.61
CA ASN A 250 -44.28 -5.03 -0.50
C ASN A 250 -43.40 -6.29 -0.57
N ILE A 251 -42.38 -6.30 -1.44
CA ILE A 251 -41.40 -7.39 -1.53
C ILE A 251 -40.65 -7.53 -0.21
N PHE A 252 -40.11 -6.42 0.30
CA PHE A 252 -39.37 -6.40 1.56
C PHE A 252 -40.23 -6.89 2.73
N GLN A 253 -41.47 -6.41 2.84
CA GLN A 253 -42.38 -6.83 3.92
C GLN A 253 -42.82 -8.30 3.80
N ALA A 254 -43.06 -8.80 2.59
CA ALA A 254 -43.30 -10.23 2.38
C ALA A 254 -42.08 -11.05 2.77
N ALA A 255 -40.87 -10.56 2.44
CA ALA A 255 -39.64 -11.24 2.80
C ALA A 255 -39.42 -11.36 4.30
N LEU A 256 -39.70 -10.30 5.06
CA LEU A 256 -39.64 -10.32 6.52
C LEU A 256 -40.65 -11.28 7.17
N ARG A 257 -41.75 -11.60 6.48
CA ARG A 257 -42.74 -12.61 6.91
C ARG A 257 -42.46 -14.01 6.34
N HIS A 258 -41.39 -14.17 5.57
CA HIS A 258 -41.05 -15.38 4.82
C HIS A 258 -42.15 -15.83 3.84
N GLU A 259 -42.83 -14.88 3.20
CA GLU A 259 -43.92 -15.10 2.24
C GLU A 259 -43.48 -14.89 0.79
N ASP A 260 -44.08 -15.64 -0.14
CA ASP A 260 -43.88 -15.44 -1.58
C ASP A 260 -44.41 -14.07 -2.05
N PHE A 261 -43.67 -13.40 -2.93
CA PHE A 261 -44.03 -12.08 -3.49
C PHE A 261 -44.22 -12.13 -5.01
N ALA A 262 -44.90 -11.12 -5.56
CA ALA A 262 -45.04 -10.93 -7.00
C ALA A 262 -43.85 -10.12 -7.55
N CYS A 263 -43.12 -10.69 -8.50
CA CYS A 263 -41.92 -10.10 -9.07
C CYS A 263 -42.26 -8.89 -9.95
N PRO A 264 -41.66 -7.71 -9.72
CA PRO A 264 -41.91 -6.53 -10.55
C PRO A 264 -41.34 -6.68 -11.96
N SER A 265 -40.42 -7.62 -12.19
CA SER A 265 -39.76 -7.84 -13.48
C SER A 265 -40.48 -8.83 -14.39
N CYS A 266 -40.85 -10.01 -13.89
CA CYS A 266 -41.53 -11.05 -14.69
C CYS A 266 -43.04 -11.19 -14.41
N GLY A 267 -43.55 -10.57 -13.34
CA GLY A 267 -44.93 -10.72 -12.88
C GLY A 267 -45.23 -12.06 -12.18
N GLY A 268 -44.31 -13.03 -12.21
CA GLY A 268 -44.43 -14.32 -11.54
C GLY A 268 -44.31 -14.25 -10.02
N ARG A 269 -44.65 -15.33 -9.32
CA ARG A 269 -44.42 -15.44 -7.87
C ARG A 269 -43.03 -16.01 -7.59
N HIS A 270 -42.29 -15.35 -6.71
CA HIS A 270 -41.01 -15.83 -6.22
C HIS A 270 -41.06 -16.03 -4.71
N ARG A 271 -40.20 -16.94 -4.24
CA ARG A 271 -39.98 -17.15 -2.80
C ARG A 271 -39.30 -15.95 -2.17
N TRP A 272 -39.55 -15.76 -0.88
CA TRP A 272 -39.05 -14.65 -0.08
C TRP A 272 -37.52 -14.46 -0.11
N ASP A 273 -36.77 -15.53 -0.34
CA ASP A 273 -35.30 -15.57 -0.35
C ASP A 273 -34.68 -15.22 -1.71
N VAL A 274 -35.50 -15.00 -2.73
CA VAL A 274 -35.04 -14.64 -4.09
C VAL A 274 -34.75 -13.14 -4.17
N LEU A 275 -33.48 -12.80 -4.43
CA LEU A 275 -33.03 -11.41 -4.62
C LEU A 275 -32.85 -11.01 -6.10
N THR A 276 -32.78 -12.00 -6.99
CA THR A 276 -32.58 -11.80 -8.43
C THR A 276 -33.54 -12.69 -9.23
N CYS A 277 -34.29 -12.08 -10.15
CA CYS A 277 -35.22 -12.75 -11.05
C CYS A 277 -34.49 -13.26 -12.30
N THR A 278 -34.44 -14.57 -12.50
CA THR A 278 -33.81 -15.21 -13.68
C THR A 278 -34.75 -15.37 -14.87
N GLU A 279 -36.06 -15.17 -14.68
CA GLU A 279 -37.08 -15.25 -15.75
C GLU A 279 -37.21 -13.94 -16.53
N GLY A 280 -36.51 -12.89 -16.11
CA GLY A 280 -36.46 -11.61 -16.81
C GLY A 280 -35.61 -11.66 -18.09
N ALA A 281 -35.63 -10.56 -18.85
CA ALA A 281 -34.94 -10.45 -20.15
C ALA A 281 -33.40 -10.41 -20.07
N ALA A 282 -32.81 -10.33 -18.87
CA ALA A 282 -31.37 -10.16 -18.67
C ALA A 282 -30.67 -11.51 -18.42
N LEU A 283 -29.57 -11.75 -19.15
CA LEU A 283 -28.74 -12.97 -19.05
C LEU A 283 -28.18 -13.26 -17.65
N LEU A 284 -27.99 -12.22 -16.82
CA LEU A 284 -27.46 -12.34 -15.45
C LEU A 284 -28.58 -12.26 -14.39
N GLY A 285 -29.84 -12.24 -14.82
CA GLY A 285 -30.99 -11.95 -13.97
C GLY A 285 -31.17 -10.47 -13.67
N THR A 286 -32.37 -10.11 -13.23
CA THR A 286 -32.76 -8.73 -12.86
C THR A 286 -32.98 -8.64 -11.35
N PRO A 287 -32.36 -7.70 -10.62
CA PRO A 287 -32.61 -7.51 -9.20
C PRO A 287 -34.09 -7.27 -8.92
N VAL A 288 -34.62 -7.90 -7.86
CA VAL A 288 -36.04 -7.73 -7.46
C VAL A 288 -36.30 -6.36 -6.83
N TYR A 289 -35.23 -5.58 -6.58
CA TYR A 289 -35.25 -4.20 -6.13
C TYR A 289 -34.64 -3.26 -7.19
N PRO A 290 -35.40 -2.84 -8.22
CA PRO A 290 -34.92 -1.97 -9.28
C PRO A 290 -34.30 -0.64 -8.79
N SER A 291 -34.77 -0.10 -7.66
CA SER A 291 -34.30 1.17 -7.10
C SER A 291 -32.85 1.14 -6.65
N LEU A 292 -32.32 -0.03 -6.30
CA LEU A 292 -30.94 -0.14 -5.84
C LEU A 292 -29.93 0.23 -6.92
N LYS A 293 -30.29 0.06 -8.21
CA LYS A 293 -29.39 0.22 -9.38
C LYS A 293 -28.01 -0.44 -9.15
N ALA A 294 -27.94 -1.39 -8.22
CA ALA A 294 -26.71 -1.89 -7.68
C ALA A 294 -26.11 -2.90 -8.65
N GLN A 295 -24.78 -3.03 -8.59
CA GLN A 295 -24.11 -4.08 -9.34
C GLN A 295 -24.27 -5.40 -8.59
N PRO A 296 -24.43 -6.53 -9.32
CA PRO A 296 -24.41 -7.85 -8.72
C PRO A 296 -23.21 -8.02 -7.79
N GLY A 297 -23.45 -8.64 -6.65
CA GLY A 297 -22.48 -8.88 -5.59
C GLY A 297 -22.35 -7.75 -4.58
N GLN A 298 -23.09 -6.63 -4.62
CA GLN A 298 -22.92 -5.60 -3.58
C GLN A 298 -23.80 -5.88 -2.35
N PHE A 299 -23.36 -5.44 -1.16
CA PHE A 299 -24.25 -5.43 0.00
C PHE A 299 -25.17 -4.21 -0.04
N ALA A 300 -26.45 -4.42 0.27
CA ALA A 300 -27.40 -3.33 0.51
C ALA A 300 -27.95 -3.41 1.93
N LEU A 301 -27.93 -2.28 2.63
CA LEU A 301 -28.57 -2.10 3.93
C LEU A 301 -29.93 -1.45 3.74
N PHE A 302 -30.98 -2.10 4.25
CA PHE A 302 -32.33 -1.58 4.36
C PHE A 302 -32.60 -1.11 5.78
N GLN A 303 -33.09 0.12 5.94
CA GLN A 303 -33.52 0.67 7.21
C GLN A 303 -35.02 0.97 7.18
N PRO A 304 -35.83 0.18 7.89
CA PRO A 304 -37.24 0.49 8.10
C PRO A 304 -37.39 1.79 8.90
N GLY A 305 -38.24 2.69 8.42
CA GLY A 305 -38.67 3.89 9.11
C GLY A 305 -40.20 4.00 9.13
N GLN A 306 -40.72 5.18 9.50
CA GLN A 306 -42.17 5.43 9.50
C GLN A 306 -42.70 5.48 8.06
N GLY A 307 -43.26 4.36 7.59
CA GLY A 307 -43.94 4.27 6.29
C GLY A 307 -43.01 4.24 5.07
N THR A 308 -41.70 4.08 5.27
CA THR A 308 -40.74 3.92 4.17
C THR A 308 -39.56 3.05 4.60
N VAL A 309 -38.86 2.47 3.64
CA VAL A 309 -37.62 1.74 3.88
C VAL A 309 -36.53 2.45 3.09
N ARG A 310 -35.56 3.03 3.80
CA ARG A 310 -34.38 3.65 3.18
C ARG A 310 -33.35 2.60 2.85
N PHE A 311 -32.55 2.85 1.83
CA PHE A 311 -31.48 1.94 1.47
C PHE A 311 -30.16 2.66 1.18
N ARG A 312 -29.08 1.90 1.33
CA ARG A 312 -27.75 2.24 0.83
C ARG A 312 -27.05 0.98 0.35
N VAL A 313 -26.20 1.13 -0.65
CA VAL A 313 -25.36 0.06 -1.19
C VAL A 313 -23.90 0.38 -0.85
N THR A 314 -23.14 -0.63 -0.41
CA THR A 314 -21.70 -0.50 -0.18
C THR A 314 -20.90 -1.21 -1.27
N ALA A 315 -19.78 -0.61 -1.66
CA ALA A 315 -18.81 -1.20 -2.56
C ALA A 315 -17.83 -2.15 -1.86
N SER A 316 -17.82 -2.16 -0.52
CA SER A 316 -16.92 -3.01 0.26
C SER A 316 -17.30 -4.49 0.17
N ASP A 317 -16.27 -5.34 0.18
CA ASP A 317 -16.40 -6.79 0.35
C ASP A 317 -16.78 -7.20 1.77
N VAL A 318 -16.79 -6.26 2.72
CA VAL A 318 -17.07 -6.54 4.13
C VAL A 318 -18.20 -5.64 4.62
N PHE A 319 -19.15 -6.23 5.35
CA PHE A 319 -20.24 -5.51 6.00
C PHE A 319 -20.32 -5.86 7.49
N THR A 320 -20.40 -4.85 8.35
CA THR A 320 -20.53 -5.05 9.81
C THR A 320 -21.98 -5.33 10.19
N LEU A 321 -22.25 -6.48 10.80
CA LEU A 321 -23.58 -6.83 11.33
C LEU A 321 -23.79 -6.26 12.73
N GLU A 322 -22.81 -6.45 13.59
CA GLU A 322 -22.72 -5.92 14.95
C GLU A 322 -21.24 -5.87 15.33
N LEU A 323 -20.88 -5.15 16.40
CA LEU A 323 -19.49 -5.13 16.83
C LEU A 323 -19.00 -6.56 17.15
N GLY A 324 -18.03 -7.03 16.35
CA GLY A 324 -17.49 -8.39 16.48
C GLY A 324 -18.15 -9.42 15.58
N ARG A 325 -19.12 -9.05 14.72
CA ARG A 325 -19.60 -9.91 13.64
C ARG A 325 -19.70 -9.16 12.32
N VAL A 326 -19.15 -9.77 11.29
CA VAL A 326 -19.15 -9.21 9.95
C VAL A 326 -19.63 -10.25 8.95
N VAL A 327 -19.97 -9.80 7.76
CA VAL A 327 -20.15 -10.65 6.58
C VAL A 327 -19.06 -10.27 5.60
N VAL A 328 -18.36 -11.27 5.07
CA VAL A 328 -17.40 -11.10 3.99
C VAL A 328 -17.98 -11.71 2.71
N ARG A 329 -17.91 -10.96 1.62
CA ARG A 329 -18.33 -11.38 0.29
C ARG A 329 -17.27 -12.28 -0.34
N GLU A 330 -17.68 -13.45 -0.78
CA GLU A 330 -16.88 -14.44 -1.48
C GLU A 330 -17.61 -14.81 -2.79
N GLY A 331 -17.43 -13.98 -3.82
CA GLY A 331 -18.20 -14.08 -5.06
C GLY A 331 -19.67 -13.71 -4.84
N GLN A 332 -20.58 -14.67 -5.06
CA GLN A 332 -22.04 -14.50 -4.90
C GLN A 332 -22.55 -14.96 -3.53
N ARG A 333 -21.65 -15.21 -2.58
CA ARG A 333 -21.99 -15.69 -1.23
C ARG A 333 -21.45 -14.73 -0.18
N GLY A 334 -22.18 -14.58 0.90
CA GLY A 334 -21.72 -13.90 2.10
C GLY A 334 -21.40 -14.94 3.18
N THR A 335 -20.17 -14.96 3.68
CA THR A 335 -19.78 -15.79 4.83
C THR A 335 -19.74 -14.90 6.07
N MET A 336 -20.47 -15.29 7.11
CA MET A 336 -20.48 -14.57 8.39
C MET A 336 -19.28 -14.97 9.24
N TYR A 337 -18.58 -13.99 9.79
CA TYR A 337 -17.46 -14.20 10.69
C TYR A 337 -17.75 -13.58 12.06
N ALA A 338 -17.37 -14.29 13.12
CA ALA A 338 -17.41 -13.81 14.49
C ALA A 338 -15.99 -13.67 15.04
N TYR A 339 -15.71 -12.53 15.67
CA TYR A 339 -14.45 -12.27 16.32
C TYR A 339 -14.34 -13.08 17.61
N GLN A 340 -13.19 -13.74 17.80
CA GLN A 340 -12.88 -14.56 18.97
C GLN A 340 -11.84 -13.82 19.83
N PRO A 341 -12.24 -13.19 20.95
CA PRO A 341 -11.34 -12.34 21.72
C PRO A 341 -10.12 -13.04 22.31
N MET A 342 -10.22 -14.35 22.60
CA MET A 342 -9.13 -15.13 23.20
C MET A 342 -8.02 -15.46 22.20
N SER A 343 -8.36 -15.65 20.93
CA SER A 343 -7.39 -15.95 19.87
C SER A 343 -7.07 -14.74 18.99
N ALA A 344 -7.76 -13.62 19.21
CA ALA A 344 -7.75 -12.43 18.36
C ALA A 344 -7.96 -12.73 16.87
N ARG A 345 -8.83 -13.69 16.56
CA ARG A 345 -9.10 -14.16 15.18
C ARG A 345 -10.56 -14.11 14.83
N TRP A 346 -10.82 -14.07 13.52
CA TRP A 346 -12.15 -14.17 12.96
C TRP A 346 -12.44 -15.62 12.58
N THR A 347 -13.56 -16.14 13.06
CA THR A 347 -13.97 -17.52 12.78
C THR A 347 -15.27 -17.52 12.01
N ALA A 348 -15.35 -18.32 10.94
CA ALA A 348 -16.58 -18.49 10.19
C ALA A 348 -17.67 -19.03 11.12
N SER A 349 -18.85 -18.41 11.08
CA SER A 349 -19.99 -18.68 11.96
C SER A 349 -21.24 -19.11 11.21
N GLY A 350 -21.25 -18.97 9.88
CA GLY A 350 -22.35 -19.39 9.02
C GLY A 350 -22.37 -18.66 7.68
N LEU A 351 -23.43 -18.88 6.91
CA LEU A 351 -23.70 -18.15 5.68
C LEU A 351 -24.70 -17.02 5.94
N LEU A 352 -24.50 -15.89 5.28
CA LEU A 352 -25.45 -14.78 5.25
C LEU A 352 -26.81 -15.30 4.77
N GLN A 353 -27.83 -15.10 5.60
CA GLN A 353 -29.21 -15.34 5.19
C GLN A 353 -29.75 -14.13 4.44
N PRO A 354 -30.70 -14.31 3.49
CA PRO A 354 -31.41 -13.18 2.90
C PRO A 354 -32.07 -12.35 4.01
N TYR A 355 -31.92 -11.03 3.94
CA TYR A 355 -32.43 -10.07 4.93
C TYR A 355 -31.92 -10.38 6.33
N GLN A 356 -30.59 -10.42 6.48
CA GLN A 356 -29.94 -10.62 7.77
C GLN A 356 -30.11 -9.37 8.64
N PRO A 357 -30.66 -9.48 9.87
CA PRO A 357 -30.75 -8.35 10.79
C PRO A 357 -29.37 -7.77 11.15
N VAL A 358 -29.33 -6.46 11.36
CA VAL A 358 -28.14 -5.68 11.75
C VAL A 358 -28.41 -4.99 13.10
N GLU A 359 -27.37 -4.84 13.93
CA GLU A 359 -27.43 -4.09 15.19
C GLU A 359 -27.83 -2.62 14.94
N GLY A 360 -28.67 -2.07 15.83
CA GLY A 360 -29.30 -0.76 15.62
C GLY A 360 -30.54 -0.81 14.71
N GLY A 361 -30.90 -1.98 14.20
CA GLY A 361 -32.07 -2.21 13.37
C GLY A 361 -31.75 -2.16 11.87
N GLY A 362 -32.68 -2.67 11.07
CA GLY A 362 -32.47 -2.83 9.63
C GLY A 362 -31.99 -4.22 9.23
N TYR A 363 -31.76 -4.39 7.93
CA TYR A 363 -31.50 -5.68 7.32
C TYR A 363 -30.50 -5.53 6.17
N VAL A 364 -29.48 -6.38 6.14
CA VAL A 364 -28.53 -6.44 5.03
C VAL A 364 -28.89 -7.58 4.07
N VAL A 365 -28.72 -7.31 2.77
CA VAL A 365 -28.80 -8.31 1.71
C VAL A 365 -27.53 -8.27 0.86
N LEU A 366 -27.17 -9.41 0.26
CA LEU A 366 -26.15 -9.49 -0.79
C LEU A 366 -26.87 -9.64 -2.13
N LEU A 367 -26.70 -8.66 -3.02
CA LEU A 367 -27.46 -8.54 -4.27
C LEU A 367 -26.94 -9.39 -5.41
#